data_AF-A0A969XUD3-F1
#
_entry.id   AF-A0A969XUD3-F1
#
_cell.length_a   1.000
_cell.length_b   1.000
_cell.length_c   1.000
_cell.angle_alpha   90.00
_cell.angle_beta   90.00
_cell.angle_gamma   90.00
#
_symmetry.space_group_name_H-M   'P 1'
#
loop_
_entity.id
_entity.type
_entity.pdbx_description
1 polymer ?
#
loop_
_entity_poly.entity_id
_entity_poly.type
_entity_poly.pdbx_seq_one_letter_code
_entity_poly.pdbx_strand_id
1 'polypeptide(L)'
;MERSVKPVDALNAGDVAVSSGHAGYCDQPPYDPSEAYPEYAFANATVRDPNAAYQAVREVLHLLGLDALRYGTPHWNPLGELVSPGQTIVVKPNFVRDFRETHAGHDDCLITHGAIIRAVVDYAHLALAGRGRIVIADAPQNDADFAHVARIAALGELQAFYRREAGFSIEVVDLRPETARKIDGVIVGHEPQPGDPAGFVKVDLDGASSFAEVEHLCHLLYGAEYDKDELRSHHTEGRHEYLVSRTVMEADLVINLPKLKTHKKTGLTACLKNLVGINGNKNWLPHHREGSPAEGGDEFPGMTLTRRLERRAVGCFKRVFPRLGPLRSLLAGPLKSVGKKAFGDTNAGTIRSGNWRGNDTTWRMVHDLNRILIYADAEGCLHRHPVRRVLHLVDAIVAGEGNGPLDATPKVCGAVLAGRNPVAVDLVCAAMMGFRPPYPPVVSRAFGKHPLPLVDFALDDVTVVSEDSGLNGPLTRRQFADRFRLHFGWEDHAR
;
A
#
# COMPACT_ATOMS: atom_id res chain seq x y z
N MET A 1 -4.30 -35.86 -9.23
CA MET A 1 -3.25 -35.38 -10.15
C MET A 1 -3.16 -33.88 -9.94
N GLU A 2 -2.42 -33.45 -8.91
CA GLU A 2 -2.20 -32.03 -8.62
C GLU A 2 -1.40 -31.45 -9.78
N ARG A 3 -2.03 -30.62 -10.61
CA ARG A 3 -1.28 -29.72 -11.47
C ARG A 3 -0.58 -28.75 -10.51
N SER A 4 0.68 -29.01 -10.22
CA SER A 4 1.58 -28.00 -9.67
C SER A 4 1.62 -26.87 -10.71
N VAL A 5 0.78 -25.87 -10.49
CA VAL A 5 0.78 -24.65 -11.29
C VAL A 5 2.12 -23.98 -11.00
N LYS A 6 3.00 -23.92 -12.00
CA LYS A 6 4.29 -23.24 -11.86
C LYS A 6 4.04 -21.80 -11.40
N PRO A 7 4.82 -21.24 -10.46
CA PRO A 7 4.74 -19.82 -10.15
C PRO A 7 4.97 -19.04 -11.44
N VAL A 8 4.01 -18.17 -11.78
CA VAL A 8 4.16 -17.23 -12.89
C VAL A 8 5.36 -16.36 -12.57
N ASP A 9 6.29 -16.24 -13.52
CA ASP A 9 7.55 -15.52 -13.32
C ASP A 9 7.30 -14.01 -13.25
N ALA A 10 6.88 -13.56 -12.07
CA ALA A 10 6.63 -12.14 -11.77
C ALA A 10 7.91 -11.30 -11.83
N LEU A 11 9.10 -11.91 -11.71
CA LEU A 11 10.36 -11.17 -11.75
C LEU A 11 10.68 -10.67 -13.15
N ASN A 12 10.23 -11.38 -14.20
CA ASN A 12 10.42 -11.03 -15.60
C ASN A 12 9.24 -10.27 -16.24
N ALA A 13 8.22 -9.91 -15.46
CA ALA A 13 7.00 -9.30 -15.97
C ALA A 13 7.06 -7.76 -15.99
N GLY A 14 7.58 -7.19 -17.09
CA GLY A 14 7.68 -5.74 -17.30
C GLY A 14 6.42 -5.04 -17.83
N ASP A 15 5.39 -5.78 -18.23
CA ASP A 15 4.18 -5.22 -18.83
C ASP A 15 3.19 -4.72 -17.77
N VAL A 16 2.67 -3.51 -17.99
CA VAL A 16 1.67 -2.87 -17.13
C VAL A 16 0.45 -2.48 -17.95
N ALA A 17 -0.69 -3.07 -17.62
CA ALA A 17 -1.98 -2.67 -18.18
C ALA A 17 -2.44 -1.36 -17.57
N VAL A 18 -2.94 -0.43 -18.39
CA VAL A 18 -3.52 0.84 -17.97
C VAL A 18 -4.85 1.03 -18.68
N SER A 19 -5.94 0.96 -17.91
CA SER A 19 -7.26 1.37 -18.40
C SER A 19 -7.58 2.78 -17.91
N SER A 20 -8.05 3.65 -18.78
CA SER A 20 -8.21 5.09 -18.53
C SER A 20 -9.54 5.65 -19.06
N GLY A 21 -9.86 6.89 -18.71
CA GLY A 21 -11.10 7.56 -19.16
C GLY A 21 -12.31 7.32 -18.26
N HIS A 22 -12.10 6.79 -17.04
CA HIS A 22 -13.17 6.46 -16.09
C HIS A 22 -13.56 7.68 -15.25
N ALA A 23 -14.79 8.16 -15.38
CA ALA A 23 -15.21 9.44 -14.78
C ALA A 23 -15.38 9.44 -13.24
N GLY A 24 -15.44 8.27 -12.61
CA GLY A 24 -15.70 8.14 -11.17
C GLY A 24 -16.10 6.72 -10.76
N TYR A 25 -16.63 6.57 -9.56
CA TYR A 25 -17.16 5.30 -9.05
C TYR A 25 -18.68 5.26 -9.16
N CYS A 26 -19.25 4.06 -9.11
CA CYS A 26 -20.67 3.89 -8.83
C CYS A 26 -20.92 4.12 -7.34
N ASP A 27 -21.99 4.85 -7.01
CA ASP A 27 -22.32 5.23 -5.64
C ASP A 27 -23.09 4.13 -4.88
N GLN A 28 -23.72 3.19 -5.60
CA GLN A 28 -24.66 2.24 -5.01
C GLN A 28 -24.01 0.87 -4.75
N PRO A 29 -23.83 0.45 -3.48
CA PRO A 29 -23.50 -0.93 -3.18
C PRO A 29 -24.65 -1.86 -3.61
N PRO A 30 -24.36 -3.10 -4.05
CA PRO A 30 -23.07 -3.79 -3.93
C PRO A 30 -22.14 -3.54 -5.13
N TYR A 31 -22.31 -2.43 -5.87
CA TYR A 31 -21.49 -2.02 -7.02
C TYR A 31 -21.54 -3.03 -8.18
N ASP A 32 -22.75 -3.35 -8.63
CA ASP A 32 -22.96 -4.27 -9.75
C ASP A 32 -22.34 -3.75 -11.06
N PRO A 33 -21.95 -4.65 -11.99
CA PRO A 33 -21.44 -4.24 -13.30
C PRO A 33 -22.50 -3.47 -14.09
N SER A 34 -22.05 -2.58 -14.98
CA SER A 34 -22.94 -1.78 -15.84
C SER A 34 -23.70 -2.58 -16.89
N GLU A 35 -23.27 -3.80 -17.15
CA GLU A 35 -23.87 -4.70 -18.11
C GLU A 35 -23.69 -6.15 -17.66
N ALA A 36 -24.50 -7.04 -18.24
CA ALA A 36 -24.39 -8.47 -18.00
C ALA A 36 -23.24 -9.05 -18.83
N TYR A 37 -22.00 -8.89 -18.34
CA TYR A 37 -20.84 -9.51 -18.98
C TYR A 37 -21.03 -11.04 -19.11
N PRO A 38 -20.60 -11.68 -20.22
CA PRO A 38 -20.85 -13.10 -20.46
C PRO A 38 -20.40 -14.04 -19.33
N GLU A 39 -19.28 -13.72 -18.68
CA GLU A 39 -18.71 -14.48 -17.56
C GLU A 39 -19.31 -14.14 -16.18
N TYR A 40 -20.20 -13.15 -16.11
CA TYR A 40 -20.80 -12.70 -14.84
C TYR A 40 -21.80 -13.73 -14.32
N ALA A 41 -21.53 -14.28 -13.14
CA ALA A 41 -22.27 -15.42 -12.61
C ALA A 41 -23.61 -15.07 -11.94
N PHE A 42 -23.90 -13.78 -11.69
CA PHE A 42 -25.07 -13.36 -10.91
C PHE A 42 -26.17 -12.82 -11.84
N ALA A 43 -27.15 -13.67 -12.16
CA ALA A 43 -28.15 -13.46 -13.20
C ALA A 43 -29.12 -12.27 -13.02
N ASN A 44 -29.03 -11.52 -11.91
CA ASN A 44 -29.99 -10.48 -11.50
C ASN A 44 -29.43 -9.05 -11.49
N ALA A 45 -28.30 -8.77 -12.14
CA ALA A 45 -27.84 -7.39 -12.31
C ALA A 45 -28.86 -6.60 -13.16
N THR A 46 -29.83 -5.98 -12.49
CA THR A 46 -30.48 -4.81 -13.06
C THR A 46 -29.37 -3.80 -13.22
N VAL A 47 -29.13 -3.30 -14.43
CA VAL A 47 -28.19 -2.19 -14.65
C VAL A 47 -28.63 -1.05 -13.74
N ARG A 48 -27.90 -0.89 -12.63
CA ARG A 48 -28.12 0.12 -11.60
C ARG A 48 -26.87 0.98 -11.63
N ASP A 49 -26.98 2.05 -12.40
CA ASP A 49 -25.96 3.06 -12.64
C ASP A 49 -24.68 2.56 -13.38
N PRO A 50 -24.06 3.42 -14.21
CA PRO A 50 -22.74 3.13 -14.76
C PRO A 50 -21.70 2.89 -13.65
N ASN A 51 -20.86 1.88 -13.84
CA ASN A 51 -19.84 1.40 -12.92
C ASN A 51 -18.53 1.23 -13.70
N ALA A 52 -17.95 2.38 -14.02
CA ALA A 52 -16.69 2.48 -14.74
C ALA A 52 -15.55 1.74 -14.01
N ALA A 53 -15.58 1.70 -12.67
CA ALA A 53 -14.59 0.95 -11.89
C ALA A 53 -14.59 -0.55 -12.18
N TYR A 54 -15.77 -1.17 -12.33
CA TYR A 54 -15.88 -2.58 -12.71
C TYR A 54 -15.33 -2.83 -14.11
N GLN A 55 -15.74 -2.00 -15.07
CA GLN A 55 -15.25 -2.08 -16.44
C GLN A 55 -13.73 -1.91 -16.50
N ALA A 56 -13.17 -0.96 -15.76
CA ALA A 56 -11.73 -0.72 -15.70
C ALA A 56 -10.95 -1.93 -15.17
N VAL A 57 -11.44 -2.57 -14.10
CA VAL A 57 -10.84 -3.81 -13.55
C VAL A 57 -10.90 -4.94 -14.57
N ARG A 58 -12.06 -5.12 -15.22
CA ARG A 58 -12.22 -6.10 -16.30
C ARG A 58 -11.23 -5.86 -17.44
N GLU A 59 -11.10 -4.61 -17.89
CA GLU A 59 -10.24 -4.23 -19.00
C GLU A 59 -8.76 -4.46 -18.69
N VAL A 60 -8.27 -4.04 -17.51
CA VAL A 60 -6.85 -4.28 -17.17
C VAL A 60 -6.51 -5.77 -17.04
N LEU A 61 -7.44 -6.62 -16.61
CA LEU A 61 -7.24 -8.07 -16.60
C LEU A 61 -7.13 -8.62 -18.04
N HIS A 62 -7.95 -8.13 -18.96
CA HIS A 62 -7.87 -8.46 -20.38
C HIS A 62 -6.55 -8.00 -21.02
N LEU A 63 -6.16 -6.74 -20.80
CA LEU A 63 -4.94 -6.14 -21.33
C LEU A 63 -3.66 -6.84 -20.83
N LEU A 64 -3.68 -7.43 -19.63
CA LEU A 64 -2.60 -8.30 -19.14
C LEU A 64 -2.50 -9.66 -19.84
N GLY A 65 -3.39 -9.94 -20.79
CA GLY A 65 -3.47 -11.18 -21.55
C GLY A 65 -3.99 -12.36 -20.72
N LEU A 66 -4.59 -12.09 -19.56
CA LEU A 66 -5.07 -13.15 -18.66
C LEU A 66 -6.25 -13.88 -19.30
N ASP A 67 -6.03 -15.15 -19.62
CA ASP A 67 -7.01 -16.01 -20.29
C ASP A 67 -7.56 -15.42 -21.60
N ALA A 68 -6.70 -14.75 -22.39
CA ALA A 68 -7.10 -13.96 -23.56
C ALA A 68 -7.93 -14.73 -24.60
N LEU A 69 -7.68 -16.03 -24.78
CA LEU A 69 -8.39 -16.87 -25.77
C LEU A 69 -9.89 -17.04 -25.46
N ARG A 70 -10.29 -16.85 -24.19
CA ARG A 70 -11.68 -16.99 -23.75
C ARG A 70 -12.34 -15.65 -23.44
N TYR A 71 -11.62 -14.53 -23.57
CA TYR A 71 -12.16 -13.20 -23.31
C TYR A 71 -13.46 -12.94 -24.09
N GLY A 72 -14.45 -12.35 -23.42
CA GLY A 72 -15.77 -12.09 -23.99
C GLY A 72 -16.68 -13.33 -24.12
N THR A 73 -16.28 -14.46 -23.55
CA THR A 73 -17.12 -15.68 -23.48
C THR A 73 -17.53 -15.98 -22.03
N PRO A 74 -18.59 -16.77 -21.80
CA PRO A 74 -18.96 -17.24 -20.46
C PRO A 74 -17.90 -18.07 -19.73
N HIS A 75 -16.83 -18.44 -20.42
CA HIS A 75 -15.74 -19.26 -19.89
C HIS A 75 -14.46 -18.48 -19.60
N TRP A 76 -14.48 -17.15 -19.78
CA TRP A 76 -13.33 -16.33 -19.43
C TRP A 76 -13.10 -16.34 -17.92
N ASN A 77 -11.91 -16.73 -17.51
CA ASN A 77 -11.51 -16.81 -16.11
C ASN A 77 -10.08 -16.27 -15.96
N PRO A 78 -9.90 -14.94 -15.88
CA PRO A 78 -8.58 -14.31 -15.91
C PRO A 78 -7.70 -14.68 -14.71
N LEU A 79 -8.27 -15.12 -13.58
CA LEU A 79 -7.50 -15.54 -12.41
C LEU A 79 -7.32 -17.06 -12.33
N GLY A 80 -7.94 -17.85 -13.21
CA GLY A 80 -7.96 -19.32 -13.15
C GLY A 80 -6.60 -20.01 -13.37
N GLU A 81 -5.63 -19.30 -13.93
CA GLU A 81 -4.23 -19.78 -14.01
C GLU A 81 -3.41 -19.42 -12.77
N LEU A 82 -3.88 -18.45 -11.96
CA LEU A 82 -3.19 -17.98 -10.77
C LEU A 82 -3.64 -18.71 -9.52
N VAL A 83 -4.87 -19.20 -9.49
CA VAL A 83 -5.51 -19.87 -8.34
C VAL A 83 -6.47 -20.96 -8.80
N SER A 84 -6.63 -21.99 -7.98
CA SER A 84 -7.50 -23.14 -8.18
C SER A 84 -8.63 -23.19 -7.14
N PRO A 85 -9.79 -23.78 -7.47
CA PRO A 85 -10.86 -24.02 -6.50
C PRO A 85 -10.37 -24.76 -5.24
N GLY A 86 -10.75 -24.24 -4.07
CA GLY A 86 -10.35 -24.73 -2.75
C GLY A 86 -9.22 -23.93 -2.11
N GLN A 87 -8.51 -23.09 -2.87
CA GLN A 87 -7.42 -22.26 -2.39
C GLN A 87 -7.90 -20.97 -1.71
N THR A 88 -6.96 -20.28 -1.07
CA THR A 88 -7.19 -19.01 -0.37
C THR A 88 -6.66 -17.83 -1.18
N ILE A 89 -7.52 -16.85 -1.42
CA ILE A 89 -7.16 -15.56 -2.03
C ILE A 89 -7.23 -14.49 -0.95
N VAL A 90 -6.16 -13.74 -0.76
CA VAL A 90 -6.18 -12.51 0.06
C VAL A 90 -6.25 -11.31 -0.85
N VAL A 91 -7.29 -10.50 -0.68
CA VAL A 91 -7.43 -9.18 -1.30
C VAL A 91 -6.91 -8.15 -0.31
N LYS A 92 -5.82 -7.47 -0.66
CA LYS A 92 -5.15 -6.50 0.20
C LYS A 92 -5.40 -5.06 -0.30
N PRO A 93 -6.47 -4.39 0.16
CA PRO A 93 -6.73 -2.99 -0.19
C PRO A 93 -5.73 -2.02 0.45
N ASN A 94 -5.89 -0.73 0.20
CA ASN A 94 -5.19 0.32 0.93
C ASN A 94 -6.19 1.11 1.77
N PHE A 95 -6.28 0.80 3.06
CA PHE A 95 -7.23 1.36 4.01
C PHE A 95 -6.56 2.34 4.95
N VAL A 96 -5.92 3.40 4.43
CA VAL A 96 -5.06 4.27 5.26
C VAL A 96 -5.75 4.79 6.52
N ARG A 97 -6.90 5.46 6.40
CA ARG A 97 -7.70 5.99 7.51
C ARG A 97 -9.06 6.45 7.00
N ASP A 98 -10.04 6.57 7.89
CA ASP A 98 -11.41 7.03 7.61
C ASP A 98 -11.56 8.57 7.57
N PHE A 99 -10.50 9.34 7.85
CA PHE A 99 -10.53 10.81 7.85
C PHE A 99 -9.22 11.47 7.44
N ARG A 100 -9.34 12.73 6.98
CA ARG A 100 -8.23 13.69 6.74
C ARG A 100 -8.14 14.71 7.85
N GLU A 101 -6.93 15.23 8.11
CA GLU A 101 -6.69 16.10 9.26
C GLU A 101 -7.09 17.55 8.99
N THR A 102 -6.87 18.04 7.76
CA THR A 102 -7.16 19.43 7.41
C THR A 102 -8.30 19.59 6.41
N HIS A 103 -8.96 18.49 6.05
CA HIS A 103 -10.03 18.46 5.05
C HIS A 103 -11.20 17.64 5.59
N ALA A 104 -12.44 18.01 5.24
CA ALA A 104 -13.62 17.22 5.58
C ALA A 104 -13.67 15.92 4.77
N GLY A 105 -14.08 14.79 5.35
CA GLY A 105 -14.30 13.53 4.64
C GLY A 105 -13.03 12.82 4.14
N HIS A 106 -13.23 11.77 3.33
CA HIS A 106 -12.17 10.95 2.70
C HIS A 106 -12.02 11.20 1.19
N ASP A 107 -13.01 11.84 0.54
CA ASP A 107 -13.22 12.07 -0.92
C ASP A 107 -12.57 11.01 -1.81
N ASP A 108 -12.82 9.74 -1.50
CA ASP A 108 -12.35 8.58 -2.27
C ASP A 108 -10.86 8.56 -2.63
N CYS A 109 -10.00 9.30 -1.91
CA CYS A 109 -8.57 9.39 -2.21
C CYS A 109 -7.69 8.79 -1.09
N LEU A 110 -8.30 8.53 0.08
CA LEU A 110 -7.60 7.91 1.21
C LEU A 110 -7.61 6.39 1.17
N ILE A 111 -8.69 5.77 0.68
CA ILE A 111 -8.86 4.32 0.68
C ILE A 111 -9.13 3.76 -0.71
N THR A 112 -8.82 2.47 -0.92
CA THR A 112 -9.27 1.73 -2.10
C THR A 112 -10.80 1.65 -2.10
N HIS A 113 -11.43 2.03 -3.22
CA HIS A 113 -12.89 2.14 -3.29
C HIS A 113 -13.58 0.76 -3.32
N GLY A 114 -14.77 0.66 -2.72
CA GLY A 114 -15.57 -0.57 -2.66
C GLY A 114 -15.91 -1.16 -4.03
N ALA A 115 -16.16 -0.32 -5.03
CA ALA A 115 -16.42 -0.75 -6.41
C ALA A 115 -15.23 -1.49 -7.07
N ILE A 116 -13.98 -1.07 -6.79
CA ILE A 116 -12.78 -1.78 -7.25
C ILE A 116 -12.66 -3.13 -6.54
N ILE A 117 -12.88 -3.13 -5.22
CA ILE A 117 -12.87 -4.35 -4.40
C ILE A 117 -13.92 -5.35 -4.91
N ARG A 118 -15.15 -4.89 -5.17
CA ARG A 118 -16.24 -5.73 -5.70
C ARG A 118 -15.84 -6.43 -7.00
N ALA A 119 -15.34 -5.67 -7.98
CA ALA A 119 -14.97 -6.24 -9.27
C ALA A 119 -13.86 -7.30 -9.13
N VAL A 120 -12.86 -7.03 -8.28
CA VAL A 120 -11.78 -8.00 -8.00
C VAL A 120 -12.31 -9.25 -7.31
N VAL A 121 -13.22 -9.10 -6.34
CA VAL A 121 -13.81 -10.22 -5.60
C VAL A 121 -14.70 -11.08 -6.52
N ASP A 122 -15.40 -10.51 -7.49
CA ASP A 122 -16.17 -11.28 -8.47
C ASP A 122 -15.26 -12.21 -9.30
N TYR A 123 -14.14 -11.71 -9.81
CA TYR A 123 -13.18 -12.54 -10.54
C TYR A 123 -12.46 -13.55 -9.64
N ALA A 124 -12.21 -13.20 -8.37
CA ALA A 124 -11.67 -14.14 -7.38
C ALA A 124 -12.67 -15.28 -7.10
N HIS A 125 -13.94 -14.96 -6.90
CA HIS A 125 -15.03 -15.94 -6.70
C HIS A 125 -15.21 -16.84 -7.93
N LEU A 126 -15.16 -16.27 -9.13
CA LEU A 126 -15.22 -16.99 -10.40
C LEU A 126 -14.07 -18.02 -10.50
N ALA A 127 -12.84 -17.61 -10.20
CA ALA A 127 -11.68 -18.49 -10.27
C ALA A 127 -11.70 -19.62 -9.22
N LEU A 128 -12.27 -19.35 -8.05
CA LEU A 128 -12.49 -20.35 -7.00
C LEU A 128 -13.68 -21.28 -7.28
N ALA A 129 -14.53 -20.97 -8.26
CA ALA A 129 -15.74 -21.72 -8.57
C ALA A 129 -16.60 -21.99 -7.31
N GLY A 130 -16.72 -20.98 -6.44
CA GLY A 130 -17.45 -21.05 -5.17
C GLY A 130 -16.83 -21.93 -4.07
N ARG A 131 -15.58 -22.43 -4.25
CA ARG A 131 -14.87 -23.26 -3.26
C ARG A 131 -13.55 -22.64 -2.87
N GLY A 132 -13.27 -22.52 -1.57
CA GLY A 132 -12.05 -21.91 -1.05
C GLY A 132 -12.38 -20.74 -0.13
N ARG A 133 -11.46 -19.78 -0.02
CA ARG A 133 -11.58 -18.62 0.87
C ARG A 133 -11.21 -17.33 0.16
N ILE A 134 -11.95 -16.26 0.43
CA ILE A 134 -11.58 -14.90 0.04
C ILE A 134 -11.52 -14.06 1.32
N VAL A 135 -10.36 -13.47 1.58
CA VAL A 135 -10.11 -12.63 2.76
C VAL A 135 -9.72 -11.22 2.33
N ILE A 136 -10.50 -10.22 2.70
CA ILE A 136 -10.16 -8.80 2.53
C ILE A 136 -9.45 -8.34 3.80
N ALA A 137 -8.15 -8.05 3.72
CA ALA A 137 -7.34 -7.79 4.91
C ALA A 137 -6.38 -6.60 4.75
N ASP A 138 -6.31 -5.74 5.76
CA ASP A 138 -5.32 -4.65 5.86
C ASP A 138 -5.05 -4.27 7.32
N ALA A 139 -3.84 -3.74 7.59
CA ALA A 139 -3.49 -3.02 8.80
C ALA A 139 -3.48 -1.51 8.50
N PRO A 140 -4.60 -0.78 8.73
CA PRO A 140 -4.70 0.66 8.47
C PRO A 140 -3.84 1.47 9.45
N GLN A 141 -3.87 2.80 9.39
CA GLN A 141 -3.18 3.64 10.37
C GLN A 141 -3.66 3.36 11.81
N ASN A 142 -2.81 3.49 12.85
CA ASN A 142 -3.18 3.04 14.21
C ASN A 142 -4.39 3.76 14.79
N ASP A 143 -4.63 5.01 14.39
CA ASP A 143 -5.79 5.82 14.79
C ASP A 143 -6.98 5.72 13.84
N ALA A 144 -6.98 4.78 12.89
CA ALA A 144 -8.12 4.54 12.01
C ALA A 144 -9.23 3.75 12.71
N ASP A 145 -10.47 4.17 12.52
CA ASP A 145 -11.66 3.36 12.83
C ASP A 145 -11.90 2.37 11.68
N PHE A 146 -11.51 1.11 11.86
CA PHE A 146 -11.65 0.10 10.82
C PHE A 146 -13.11 -0.23 10.51
N ALA A 147 -14.02 -0.17 11.50
CA ALA A 147 -15.44 -0.38 11.26
C ALA A 147 -16.00 0.74 10.38
N HIS A 148 -15.54 1.98 10.57
CA HIS A 148 -15.90 3.09 9.69
C HIS A 148 -15.29 2.94 8.29
N VAL A 149 -14.01 2.55 8.17
CA VAL A 149 -13.41 2.25 6.86
C VAL A 149 -14.20 1.16 6.12
N ALA A 150 -14.60 0.09 6.81
CA ALA A 150 -15.40 -0.99 6.23
C ALA A 150 -16.78 -0.51 5.76
N ARG A 151 -17.40 0.44 6.48
CA ARG A 151 -18.65 1.10 6.05
C ARG A 151 -18.43 1.98 4.81
N ILE A 152 -17.35 2.77 4.77
CA ILE A 152 -17.04 3.62 3.60
C ILE A 152 -16.85 2.76 2.34
N ALA A 153 -16.16 1.62 2.45
CA ALA A 153 -15.97 0.69 1.35
C ALA A 153 -17.16 -0.27 1.13
N ALA A 154 -18.25 -0.10 1.88
CA ALA A 154 -19.47 -0.93 1.86
C ALA A 154 -19.22 -2.45 1.97
N LEU A 155 -18.20 -2.85 2.75
CA LEU A 155 -17.78 -4.27 2.82
C LEU A 155 -18.87 -5.18 3.40
N GLY A 156 -19.73 -4.66 4.28
CA GLY A 156 -20.84 -5.41 4.85
C GLY A 156 -21.92 -5.75 3.80
N GLU A 157 -22.20 -4.81 2.90
CA GLU A 157 -23.11 -4.96 1.78
C GLU A 157 -22.57 -5.96 0.76
N LEU A 158 -21.25 -5.92 0.49
CA LEU A 158 -20.57 -6.95 -0.31
C LEU A 158 -20.71 -8.32 0.35
N GLN A 159 -20.37 -8.47 1.63
CA GLN A 159 -20.52 -9.74 2.36
C GLN A 159 -21.97 -10.28 2.31
N ALA A 160 -22.96 -9.41 2.47
CA ALA A 160 -24.38 -9.77 2.37
C ALA A 160 -24.76 -10.22 0.95
N PHE A 161 -24.23 -9.56 -0.08
CA PHE A 161 -24.44 -9.93 -1.47
C PHE A 161 -23.95 -11.35 -1.77
N TYR A 162 -22.69 -11.69 -1.50
CA TYR A 162 -22.17 -13.03 -1.81
C TYR A 162 -22.83 -14.14 -0.98
N ARG A 163 -23.21 -13.84 0.27
CA ARG A 163 -23.96 -14.80 1.10
C ARG A 163 -25.32 -15.12 0.47
N ARG A 164 -26.01 -14.10 -0.07
CA ARG A 164 -27.34 -14.23 -0.65
C ARG A 164 -27.31 -14.84 -2.04
N GLU A 165 -26.45 -14.34 -2.93
CA GLU A 165 -26.43 -14.72 -4.35
C GLU A 165 -25.61 -15.97 -4.63
N ALA A 166 -24.60 -16.28 -3.79
CA ALA A 166 -23.66 -17.39 -4.02
C ALA A 166 -23.61 -18.42 -2.89
N GLY A 167 -24.24 -18.16 -1.74
CA GLY A 167 -24.01 -18.96 -0.53
C GLY A 167 -22.54 -18.93 -0.07
N PHE A 168 -21.78 -17.91 -0.49
CA PHE A 168 -20.34 -17.79 -0.27
C PHE A 168 -20.05 -16.72 0.78
N SER A 169 -19.12 -16.98 1.70
CA SER A 169 -18.73 -16.04 2.75
C SER A 169 -17.37 -15.44 2.47
N ILE A 170 -17.31 -14.10 2.48
CA ILE A 170 -16.05 -13.35 2.41
C ILE A 170 -15.67 -12.90 3.81
N GLU A 171 -14.40 -13.05 4.15
CA GLU A 171 -13.82 -12.62 5.42
C GLU A 171 -13.30 -11.18 5.27
N VAL A 172 -13.50 -10.35 6.30
CA VAL A 172 -12.97 -8.98 6.37
C VAL A 172 -12.19 -8.86 7.68
N VAL A 173 -10.89 -8.56 7.60
CA VAL A 173 -9.97 -8.68 8.74
C VAL A 173 -9.16 -7.40 8.93
N ASP A 174 -9.26 -6.83 10.14
CA ASP A 174 -8.31 -5.83 10.63
C ASP A 174 -7.07 -6.54 11.15
N LEU A 175 -5.95 -6.39 10.45
CA LEU A 175 -4.70 -7.07 10.80
C LEU A 175 -3.97 -6.43 11.98
N ARG A 176 -4.48 -5.35 12.57
CA ARG A 176 -3.81 -4.70 13.70
C ARG A 176 -4.08 -5.49 15.00
N PRO A 177 -3.04 -5.87 15.77
CA PRO A 177 -3.21 -6.42 17.11
C PRO A 177 -3.50 -5.33 18.16
N GLU A 178 -3.34 -4.05 17.81
CA GLU A 178 -3.70 -2.92 18.64
C GLU A 178 -4.03 -1.66 17.80
N THR A 179 -4.88 -0.79 18.34
CA THR A 179 -5.12 0.55 17.81
C THR A 179 -4.58 1.62 18.76
N ALA A 180 -4.29 2.79 18.23
CA ALA A 180 -3.85 3.94 19.02
C ALA A 180 -4.96 4.97 19.12
N ARG A 181 -5.33 5.34 20.35
CA ARG A 181 -6.18 6.50 20.59
C ARG A 181 -5.34 7.76 20.51
N LYS A 182 -5.72 8.70 19.63
CA LYS A 182 -5.08 10.01 19.52
C LYS A 182 -6.02 11.12 19.96
N ILE A 183 -5.50 12.06 20.75
CA ILE A 183 -6.16 13.34 21.07
C ILE A 183 -5.24 14.44 20.55
N ASP A 184 -5.77 15.28 19.66
CA ASP A 184 -5.00 16.30 18.95
C ASP A 184 -3.73 15.73 18.28
N GLY A 185 -3.80 14.53 17.71
CA GLY A 185 -2.66 13.88 17.03
C GLY A 185 -1.55 13.36 17.96
N VAL A 186 -1.73 13.43 19.28
CA VAL A 186 -0.84 12.81 20.27
C VAL A 186 -1.43 11.47 20.67
N ILE A 187 -0.63 10.40 20.64
CA ILE A 187 -1.05 9.09 21.13
C ILE A 187 -1.23 9.17 22.65
N VAL A 188 -2.45 8.90 23.10
CA VAL A 188 -2.82 8.88 24.52
C VAL A 188 -3.08 7.46 25.02
N GLY A 189 -2.99 6.44 24.18
CA GLY A 189 -3.11 5.06 24.64
C GLY A 189 -3.25 4.09 23.49
N HIS A 190 -3.11 2.81 23.82
CA HIS A 190 -3.33 1.71 22.91
C HIS A 190 -4.48 0.84 23.41
N GLU A 191 -5.27 0.32 22.48
CA GLU A 191 -6.39 -0.58 22.74
C GLU A 191 -6.14 -1.89 22.00
N PRO A 192 -6.01 -3.03 22.70
CA PRO A 192 -5.82 -4.33 22.06
C PRO A 192 -6.94 -4.64 21.08
N GLN A 193 -6.60 -5.30 20.00
CA GLN A 193 -7.50 -5.80 18.97
C GLN A 193 -7.31 -7.30 18.79
N PRO A 194 -8.27 -8.02 18.18
CA PRO A 194 -8.09 -9.44 17.86
C PRO A 194 -6.87 -9.71 16.98
N GLY A 195 -6.53 -8.78 16.08
CA GLY A 195 -5.44 -8.94 15.12
C GLY A 195 -5.72 -9.99 14.05
N ASP A 196 -4.64 -10.47 13.44
CA ASP A 196 -4.72 -11.54 12.43
C ASP A 196 -5.24 -12.84 13.08
N PRO A 197 -6.36 -13.43 12.60
CA PRO A 197 -6.89 -14.69 13.13
C PRO A 197 -5.94 -15.89 12.92
N ALA A 198 -5.06 -15.84 11.91
CA ALA A 198 -4.02 -16.85 11.71
C ALA A 198 -2.76 -16.56 12.55
N GLY A 199 -2.72 -15.43 13.25
CA GLY A 199 -1.56 -14.95 13.99
C GLY A 199 -0.51 -14.28 13.11
N PHE A 200 0.68 -14.07 13.67
CA PHE A 200 1.79 -13.42 12.97
C PHE A 200 3.01 -14.32 12.95
N VAL A 201 3.85 -14.13 11.94
CA VAL A 201 5.14 -14.78 11.81
C VAL A 201 6.24 -13.74 11.77
N LYS A 202 7.34 -14.02 12.47
CA LYS A 202 8.54 -13.20 12.43
C LYS A 202 9.41 -13.66 11.27
N VAL A 203 9.84 -12.72 10.43
CA VAL A 203 10.76 -13.00 9.32
C VAL A 203 12.01 -12.14 9.50
N ASP A 204 13.16 -12.80 9.57
CA ASP A 204 14.48 -12.15 9.59
C ASP A 204 15.09 -12.23 8.20
N LEU A 205 15.46 -11.08 7.64
CA LEU A 205 16.14 -11.00 6.34
C LEU A 205 17.66 -11.15 6.45
N ASP A 206 18.23 -11.04 7.65
CA ASP A 206 19.68 -11.05 7.88
C ASP A 206 20.40 -10.12 6.87
N GLY A 207 21.55 -10.53 6.35
CA GLY A 207 22.29 -9.79 5.31
C GLY A 207 21.57 -9.60 3.97
N ALA A 208 20.37 -10.16 3.77
CA ALA A 208 19.52 -9.88 2.61
C ALA A 208 18.55 -8.70 2.85
N SER A 209 18.58 -8.08 4.03
CA SER A 209 17.88 -6.82 4.25
C SER A 209 18.59 -5.67 3.54
N SER A 210 17.80 -4.73 3.02
CA SER A 210 18.32 -3.47 2.50
C SER A 210 18.99 -2.62 3.59
N PHE A 211 18.76 -2.89 4.87
CA PHE A 211 19.43 -2.23 5.99
C PHE A 211 20.84 -2.74 6.24
N ALA A 212 21.20 -3.94 5.74
CA ALA A 212 22.56 -4.47 5.86
C ALA A 212 23.61 -3.52 5.24
N GLU A 213 23.25 -2.77 4.18
CA GLU A 213 24.10 -1.75 3.56
C GLU A 213 24.45 -0.57 4.50
N VAL A 214 23.60 -0.32 5.49
CA VAL A 214 23.70 0.83 6.42
C VAL A 214 23.71 0.36 7.87
N GLU A 215 24.19 -0.86 8.12
CA GLU A 215 24.16 -1.51 9.44
C GLU A 215 24.80 -0.64 10.54
N HIS A 216 25.92 0.00 10.22
CA HIS A 216 26.61 0.94 11.09
C HIS A 216 25.78 2.18 11.50
N LEU A 217 24.64 2.45 10.84
CA LEU A 217 23.71 3.54 11.13
C LEU A 217 22.38 3.05 11.75
N CYS A 218 22.18 1.75 11.92
CA CYS A 218 20.91 1.21 12.44
C CYS A 218 20.61 1.68 13.89
N HIS A 219 21.63 2.02 14.67
CA HIS A 219 21.48 2.65 15.98
C HIS A 219 20.79 4.03 15.96
N LEU A 220 20.61 4.64 14.79
CA LEU A 220 19.87 5.90 14.59
C LEU A 220 18.41 5.68 14.20
N LEU A 221 17.98 4.46 13.92
CA LEU A 221 16.63 4.19 13.41
C LEU A 221 15.55 4.71 14.36
N TYR A 222 14.47 5.17 13.74
CA TYR A 222 13.28 5.71 14.38
C TYR A 222 12.04 5.26 13.59
N GLY A 223 11.04 4.72 14.31
CA GLY A 223 9.91 4.01 13.74
C GLY A 223 8.67 4.87 13.50
N ALA A 224 7.55 4.20 13.21
CA ALA A 224 6.23 4.82 13.22
C ALA A 224 5.78 5.15 14.65
N GLU A 225 6.23 4.35 15.62
CA GLU A 225 5.95 4.51 17.04
C GLU A 225 7.18 5.02 17.81
N TYR A 226 6.99 5.25 19.11
CA TYR A 226 7.92 6.02 19.92
C TYR A 226 8.99 5.17 20.62
N ASP A 227 8.83 3.85 20.68
CA ASP A 227 9.78 2.96 21.36
C ASP A 227 10.93 2.57 20.42
N LYS A 228 11.99 3.39 20.48
CA LYS A 228 13.18 3.21 19.65
C LYS A 228 14.00 1.99 20.07
N ASP A 229 13.92 1.58 21.34
CA ASP A 229 14.75 0.51 21.86
C ASP A 229 14.23 -0.84 21.34
N GLU A 230 12.90 -1.04 21.32
CA GLU A 230 12.28 -2.19 20.64
C GLU A 230 12.54 -2.16 19.13
N LEU A 231 12.33 -1.03 18.43
CA LEU A 231 12.64 -0.98 17.00
C LEU A 231 14.08 -1.43 16.70
N ARG A 232 15.04 -0.91 17.47
CA ARG A 232 16.47 -1.16 17.24
C ARG A 232 16.87 -2.58 17.61
N SER A 233 16.20 -3.23 18.56
CA SER A 233 16.48 -4.64 18.88
C SER A 233 16.17 -5.58 17.72
N HIS A 234 15.24 -5.19 16.83
CA HIS A 234 14.86 -5.91 15.61
C HIS A 234 15.68 -5.53 14.37
N HIS A 235 16.51 -4.48 14.44
CA HIS A 235 17.32 -3.97 13.33
C HIS A 235 18.73 -3.66 13.81
N THR A 236 19.49 -4.71 14.16
CA THR A 236 20.84 -4.58 14.72
C THR A 236 21.62 -5.89 14.65
N GLU A 237 22.94 -5.78 14.57
CA GLU A 237 23.90 -6.89 14.58
C GLU A 237 23.60 -7.93 13.49
N GLY A 238 23.23 -7.47 12.31
CA GLY A 238 22.85 -8.33 11.19
C GLY A 238 21.46 -8.97 11.32
N ARG A 239 20.66 -8.65 12.35
CA ARG A 239 19.24 -9.03 12.41
C ARG A 239 18.38 -7.91 11.86
N HIS A 240 17.46 -8.25 10.96
CA HIS A 240 16.51 -7.33 10.35
C HIS A 240 15.14 -7.97 10.26
N GLU A 241 14.38 -7.81 11.34
CA GLU A 241 13.16 -8.57 11.61
C GLU A 241 11.89 -7.74 11.36
N TYR A 242 10.89 -8.43 10.82
CA TYR A 242 9.54 -7.89 10.61
C TYR A 242 8.50 -8.89 11.13
N LEU A 243 7.38 -8.37 11.65
CA LEU A 243 6.27 -9.19 12.14
C LEU A 243 5.14 -9.11 11.12
N VAL A 244 4.91 -10.18 10.35
CA VAL A 244 3.98 -10.18 9.21
C VAL A 244 2.80 -11.12 9.43
N SER A 245 1.65 -10.77 8.85
CA SER A 245 0.38 -11.50 8.92
C SER A 245 0.49 -12.92 8.35
N ARG A 246 0.15 -13.94 9.14
CA ARG A 246 0.06 -15.33 8.63
C ARG A 246 -1.10 -15.50 7.65
N THR A 247 -2.20 -14.77 7.79
CA THR A 247 -3.29 -14.78 6.80
C THR A 247 -2.76 -14.41 5.41
N VAL A 248 -1.90 -13.38 5.31
CA VAL A 248 -1.24 -13.01 4.05
C VAL A 248 -0.19 -14.05 3.65
N MET A 249 0.62 -14.53 4.59
CA MET A 249 1.70 -15.50 4.35
C MET A 249 1.21 -16.95 4.12
N GLU A 250 -0.07 -17.27 4.31
CA GLU A 250 -0.65 -18.58 4.00
C GLU A 250 -1.48 -18.56 2.71
N ALA A 251 -1.71 -17.38 2.11
CA ALA A 251 -2.51 -17.23 0.90
C ALA A 251 -1.83 -17.85 -0.34
N ASP A 252 -2.62 -18.57 -1.16
CA ASP A 252 -2.18 -19.10 -2.45
C ASP A 252 -2.03 -18.01 -3.51
N LEU A 253 -2.86 -16.97 -3.41
CA LEU A 253 -2.81 -15.76 -4.24
C LEU A 253 -3.07 -14.52 -3.39
N VAL A 254 -2.19 -13.53 -3.49
CA VAL A 254 -2.42 -12.18 -2.94
C VAL A 254 -2.76 -11.23 -4.08
N ILE A 255 -3.91 -10.57 -3.99
CA ILE A 255 -4.27 -9.47 -4.89
C ILE A 255 -4.05 -8.16 -4.14
N ASN A 256 -2.95 -7.49 -4.45
CA ASN A 256 -2.56 -6.22 -3.86
C ASN A 256 -3.28 -5.06 -4.56
N LEU A 257 -4.16 -4.36 -3.83
CA LEU A 257 -5.03 -3.31 -4.34
C LEU A 257 -4.69 -1.92 -3.78
N PRO A 258 -3.53 -1.33 -4.12
CA PRO A 258 -3.15 -0.01 -3.63
C PRO A 258 -4.03 1.11 -4.17
N LYS A 259 -4.02 2.24 -3.46
CA LYS A 259 -4.56 3.52 -3.91
C LYS A 259 -3.41 4.41 -4.40
N LEU A 260 -3.51 4.98 -5.60
CA LEU A 260 -2.50 5.91 -6.11
C LEU A 260 -2.56 7.23 -5.33
N LYS A 261 -1.44 7.59 -4.68
CA LYS A 261 -1.34 8.88 -3.99
C LYS A 261 0.09 9.34 -3.75
N THR A 262 0.29 10.64 -3.56
CA THR A 262 1.56 11.17 -3.06
C THR A 262 1.90 10.62 -1.68
N HIS A 263 3.19 10.56 -1.37
CA HIS A 263 3.66 10.14 -0.05
C HIS A 263 4.86 10.97 0.38
N LYS A 264 4.71 11.68 1.50
CA LYS A 264 5.73 12.60 2.02
C LYS A 264 7.12 11.99 2.27
N LYS A 265 7.24 10.68 2.54
CA LYS A 265 8.53 10.00 2.77
C LYS A 265 9.10 9.25 1.57
N THR A 266 8.25 8.77 0.66
CA THR A 266 8.63 7.83 -0.42
C THR A 266 8.32 8.37 -1.82
N GLY A 267 7.76 9.58 -1.91
CA GLY A 267 7.34 10.23 -3.14
C GLY A 267 5.91 9.84 -3.49
N LEU A 268 5.66 8.53 -3.58
CA LEU A 268 4.37 7.95 -3.89
C LEU A 268 4.00 6.80 -2.95
N THR A 269 2.70 6.52 -2.90
CA THR A 269 2.09 5.26 -2.50
C THR A 269 1.64 4.55 -3.78
N ALA A 270 1.83 3.25 -3.83
CA ALA A 270 1.35 2.34 -4.86
C ALA A 270 1.61 0.90 -4.34
N CYS A 271 1.92 -0.06 -5.21
CA CYS A 271 2.04 -1.48 -4.91
C CYS A 271 3.08 -1.78 -3.85
N LEU A 272 4.31 -1.25 -3.99
CA LEU A 272 5.41 -1.56 -3.07
C LEU A 272 5.10 -1.10 -1.66
N LYS A 273 4.65 0.16 -1.53
CA LYS A 273 4.37 0.79 -0.23
C LYS A 273 3.13 0.21 0.47
N ASN A 274 2.20 -0.40 -0.27
CA ASN A 274 0.97 -0.95 0.30
C ASN A 274 1.23 -2.15 1.21
N LEU A 275 2.39 -2.81 1.09
CA LEU A 275 2.76 -3.94 1.95
C LEU A 275 3.08 -3.54 3.38
N VAL A 276 3.22 -2.25 3.70
CA VAL A 276 3.27 -1.82 5.10
C VAL A 276 2.03 -2.28 5.89
N GLY A 277 0.90 -2.45 5.21
CA GLY A 277 -0.35 -2.94 5.80
C GLY A 277 -0.41 -4.44 6.07
N ILE A 278 0.66 -5.21 5.87
CA ILE A 278 0.70 -6.65 6.25
C ILE A 278 1.40 -6.88 7.58
N ASN A 279 2.01 -5.82 8.14
CA ASN A 279 2.85 -5.91 9.32
C ASN A 279 2.03 -5.72 10.60
N GLY A 280 2.17 -6.63 11.56
CA GLY A 280 1.42 -6.66 12.81
C GLY A 280 1.90 -5.64 13.85
N ASN A 281 3.20 -5.33 13.93
CA ASN A 281 3.72 -4.39 14.92
C ASN A 281 4.41 -3.20 14.24
N LYS A 282 3.78 -2.02 14.26
CA LYS A 282 4.31 -0.83 13.56
C LYS A 282 5.58 -0.29 14.17
N ASN A 283 5.88 -0.64 15.42
CA ASN A 283 7.13 -0.27 16.04
C ASN A 283 8.34 -1.01 15.43
N TRP A 284 8.13 -2.10 14.68
CA TRP A 284 9.19 -2.81 13.94
C TRP A 284 9.49 -2.22 12.56
N LEU A 285 8.83 -1.12 12.19
CA LEU A 285 8.96 -0.49 10.88
C LEU A 285 9.84 0.77 10.96
N PRO A 286 11.09 0.75 10.44
CA PRO A 286 11.89 1.95 10.36
C PRO A 286 11.31 2.98 9.40
N HIS A 287 11.25 4.25 9.81
CA HIS A 287 10.64 5.34 9.04
C HIS A 287 11.60 6.50 8.75
N HIS A 288 12.64 6.66 9.56
CA HIS A 288 13.76 7.58 9.36
C HIS A 288 14.91 7.22 10.32
N ARG A 289 16.08 7.81 10.13
CA ARG A 289 17.20 7.83 11.07
C ARG A 289 17.28 9.22 11.71
N GLU A 290 17.44 9.28 13.02
CA GLU A 290 17.53 10.54 13.76
C GLU A 290 18.74 11.37 13.30
N GLY A 291 18.53 12.68 13.09
CA GLY A 291 19.59 13.59 12.64
C GLY A 291 19.55 13.94 11.14
N SER A 292 20.53 14.71 10.71
CA SER A 292 20.70 15.14 9.32
C SER A 292 21.64 14.21 8.54
N PRO A 293 21.70 14.29 7.19
CA PRO A 293 22.64 13.50 6.40
C PRO A 293 24.10 13.63 6.84
N ALA A 294 24.51 14.80 7.34
CA ALA A 294 25.85 15.03 7.87
C ALA A 294 26.17 14.24 9.16
N GLU A 295 25.13 13.75 9.84
CA GLU A 295 25.22 12.93 11.07
C GLU A 295 24.81 11.47 10.81
N GLY A 296 24.61 11.07 9.54
CA GLY A 296 24.10 9.74 9.16
C GLY A 296 22.57 9.57 9.26
N GLY A 297 21.87 10.61 9.70
CA GLY A 297 20.40 10.64 9.78
C GLY A 297 19.73 11.08 8.48
N ASP A 298 18.40 10.97 8.42
CA ASP A 298 17.58 11.47 7.32
C ASP A 298 16.28 12.14 7.79
N GLU A 299 16.24 12.54 9.07
CA GLU A 299 15.10 13.19 9.71
C GLU A 299 14.76 14.54 9.06
N PHE A 300 15.79 15.29 8.64
CA PHE A 300 15.69 16.58 7.97
C PHE A 300 16.81 16.78 6.94
N PRO A 301 16.64 17.69 5.94
CA PRO A 301 17.67 17.98 4.94
C PRO A 301 18.99 18.54 5.48
N GLY A 302 18.95 19.15 6.67
CA GLY A 302 20.11 19.79 7.28
C GLY A 302 19.82 20.19 8.72
N MET A 303 20.88 20.42 9.50
CA MET A 303 20.77 20.75 10.92
C MET A 303 20.88 22.27 11.13
N THR A 304 19.83 22.89 11.67
CA THR A 304 19.84 24.30 12.11
C THR A 304 19.88 24.38 13.64
N LEU A 305 20.25 25.53 14.20
CA LEU A 305 20.24 25.74 15.65
C LEU A 305 18.84 25.52 16.26
N THR A 306 17.80 25.94 15.54
CA THR A 306 16.39 25.73 15.89
C THR A 306 16.01 24.24 15.93
N ARG A 307 16.46 23.44 14.96
CA ARG A 307 16.21 21.99 14.93
C ARG A 307 16.92 21.24 16.07
N ARG A 308 18.14 21.68 16.45
CA ARG A 308 18.83 21.14 17.64
C ARG A 308 18.06 21.42 18.92
N LEU A 309 17.52 22.64 19.07
CA LEU A 309 16.68 23.01 20.19
C LEU A 309 15.35 22.24 20.18
N GLU A 310 14.69 22.12 19.03
CA GLU A 310 13.47 21.31 18.86
C GLU A 310 13.73 19.86 19.28
N ARG A 311 14.80 19.21 18.80
CA ARG A 311 15.12 17.82 19.14
C ARG A 311 15.31 17.62 20.65
N ARG A 312 15.99 18.56 21.33
CA ARG A 312 16.15 18.54 22.79
C ARG A 312 14.81 18.77 23.51
N ALA A 313 14.03 19.75 23.07
CA ALA A 313 12.74 20.10 23.66
C ALA A 313 11.72 18.96 23.49
N VAL A 314 11.60 18.40 22.29
CA VAL A 314 10.76 17.24 21.97
C VAL A 314 11.23 16.00 22.71
N GLY A 315 12.54 15.77 22.82
CA GLY A 315 13.08 14.65 23.60
C GLY A 315 12.74 14.76 25.10
N CYS A 316 12.86 15.96 25.68
CA CYS A 316 12.45 16.23 27.06
C CYS A 316 10.93 16.05 27.23
N PHE A 317 10.15 16.66 26.32
CA PHE A 317 8.70 16.55 26.27
C PHE A 317 8.25 15.09 26.23
N LYS A 318 8.80 14.28 25.31
CA LYS A 318 8.48 12.85 25.18
C LYS A 318 8.79 12.04 26.44
N ARG A 319 9.78 12.45 27.23
CA ARG A 319 10.16 11.76 28.48
C ARG A 319 9.25 12.14 29.65
N VAL A 320 8.74 13.38 29.65
CA VAL A 320 7.92 13.93 30.74
C VAL A 320 6.42 13.73 30.48
N PHE A 321 5.97 13.90 29.25
CA PHE A 321 4.55 13.90 28.87
C PHE A 321 3.80 12.59 29.22
N PRO A 322 4.37 11.38 29.01
CA PRO A 322 3.74 10.14 29.46
C PRO A 322 3.57 10.06 30.98
N ARG A 323 4.43 10.73 31.76
CA ARG A 323 4.37 10.75 33.23
C ARG A 323 3.29 11.70 33.77
N LEU A 324 2.63 12.48 32.92
CA LEU A 324 1.57 13.41 33.31
C LEU A 324 0.21 12.74 33.55
N GLY A 325 0.08 11.43 33.30
CA GLY A 325 -1.14 10.68 33.61
C GLY A 325 -2.40 11.27 32.95
N PRO A 326 -3.54 11.41 33.66
CA PRO A 326 -4.79 11.94 33.09
C PRO A 326 -4.71 13.39 32.59
N LEU A 327 -3.79 14.21 33.12
CA LEU A 327 -3.63 15.63 32.74
C LEU A 327 -3.14 15.81 31.28
N ARG A 328 -2.63 14.74 30.66
CA ARG A 328 -2.12 14.76 29.28
C ARG A 328 -3.17 15.17 28.25
N SER A 329 -4.43 14.73 28.41
CA SER A 329 -5.50 15.01 27.44
C SER A 329 -5.94 16.48 27.46
N LEU A 330 -5.84 17.13 28.63
CA LEU A 330 -6.14 18.57 28.81
C LEU A 330 -5.03 19.47 28.25
N LEU A 331 -3.77 19.04 28.32
CA LEU A 331 -2.63 19.86 27.93
C LEU A 331 -2.16 19.63 26.48
N ALA A 332 -2.56 18.52 25.85
CA ALA A 332 -2.11 18.12 24.50
C ALA A 332 -2.38 19.18 23.41
N GLY A 333 -3.62 19.67 23.32
CA GLY A 333 -4.02 20.66 22.32
C GLY A 333 -3.27 21.99 22.43
N PRO A 334 -3.25 22.64 23.61
CA PRO A 334 -2.48 23.87 23.83
C PRO A 334 -0.98 23.71 23.54
N LEU A 335 -0.37 22.61 24.01
CA LEU A 335 1.05 22.32 23.77
C LEU A 335 1.35 22.10 22.28
N LYS A 336 0.46 21.41 21.55
CA LYS A 336 0.60 21.24 20.10
C LYS A 336 0.46 22.56 19.36
N SER A 337 -0.48 23.42 19.75
CA SER A 337 -0.65 24.75 19.15
C SER A 337 0.59 25.63 19.35
N VAL A 338 1.15 25.63 20.57
CA VAL A 338 2.41 26.32 20.88
C VAL A 338 3.57 25.72 20.09
N GLY A 339 3.67 24.39 20.02
CA GLY A 339 4.70 23.69 19.26
C GLY A 339 4.63 23.96 17.75
N LYS A 340 3.43 24.00 17.17
CA LYS A 340 3.22 24.37 15.76
C LYS A 340 3.64 25.81 15.47
N LYS A 341 3.34 26.74 16.38
CA LYS A 341 3.77 28.14 16.24
C LYS A 341 5.29 28.30 16.39
N ALA A 342 5.91 27.55 17.30
CA ALA A 342 7.33 27.65 17.61
C ALA A 342 8.24 26.88 16.63
N PHE A 343 7.78 25.73 16.14
CA PHE A 343 8.59 24.78 15.34
C PHE A 343 7.97 24.47 13.96
N GLY A 344 6.91 25.19 13.58
CA GLY A 344 6.22 25.04 12.30
C GLY A 344 5.21 23.88 12.26
N ASP A 345 4.46 23.75 11.17
CA ASP A 345 3.46 22.69 10.93
C ASP A 345 3.94 21.71 9.84
N THR A 346 3.86 20.40 10.10
CA THR A 346 4.20 19.35 9.13
C THR A 346 3.30 19.34 7.91
N ASN A 347 2.08 19.87 8.03
CA ASN A 347 1.13 19.87 6.92
C ASN A 347 1.17 21.20 6.14
N ALA A 348 1.96 22.18 6.59
CA ALA A 348 2.03 23.53 5.99
C ALA A 348 3.46 24.03 5.71
N GLY A 349 4.40 23.13 5.43
CA GLY A 349 5.73 23.50 4.90
C GLY A 349 6.94 23.13 5.76
N THR A 350 6.75 22.48 6.92
CA THR A 350 7.89 22.06 7.76
C THR A 350 8.31 20.63 7.50
N ILE A 351 9.47 20.44 6.88
CA ILE A 351 10.11 19.12 6.72
C ILE A 351 10.63 18.63 8.07
N ARG A 352 10.15 17.46 8.52
CA ARG A 352 10.64 16.70 9.67
C ARG A 352 10.31 15.22 9.55
N SER A 353 10.86 14.41 10.45
CA SER A 353 10.59 12.96 10.52
C SER A 353 10.80 12.26 9.18
N GLY A 354 11.76 12.72 8.38
CA GLY A 354 12.04 12.15 7.06
C GLY A 354 10.97 12.39 6.00
N ASN A 355 10.12 13.42 6.14
CA ASN A 355 9.08 13.79 5.16
C ASN A 355 9.66 14.60 3.98
N TRP A 356 10.68 14.05 3.30
CA TRP A 356 11.34 14.69 2.16
C TRP A 356 12.05 13.67 1.27
N ARG A 357 12.44 14.10 0.07
CA ARG A 357 13.10 13.25 -0.94
C ARG A 357 14.40 12.58 -0.52
N GLY A 358 15.10 13.09 0.49
CA GLY A 358 16.36 12.52 0.99
C GLY A 358 16.20 11.46 2.06
N ASN A 359 14.97 10.99 2.33
CA ASN A 359 14.73 9.84 3.19
C ASN A 359 15.37 8.58 2.58
N ASP A 360 16.32 7.99 3.29
CA ASP A 360 17.07 6.80 2.90
C ASP A 360 16.79 5.62 3.85
N THR A 361 15.67 5.66 4.56
CA THR A 361 15.23 4.63 5.51
C THR A 361 13.97 3.93 5.03
N THR A 362 12.97 4.68 4.62
CA THR A 362 11.62 4.14 4.38
C THR A 362 11.61 3.20 3.16
N TRP A 363 12.38 3.51 2.13
CA TRP A 363 12.43 2.66 0.93
C TRP A 363 13.05 1.27 1.23
N ARG A 364 14.03 1.21 2.14
CA ARG A 364 14.68 -0.05 2.58
C ARG A 364 13.67 -0.98 3.24
N MET A 365 12.92 -0.44 4.20
CA MET A 365 11.82 -1.17 4.85
C MET A 365 10.76 -1.63 3.84
N VAL A 366 10.41 -0.78 2.87
CA VAL A 366 9.43 -1.17 1.85
C VAL A 366 9.95 -2.32 0.98
N HIS A 367 11.21 -2.29 0.56
CA HIS A 367 11.80 -3.37 -0.22
C HIS A 367 11.87 -4.67 0.57
N ASP A 368 12.23 -4.59 1.84
CA ASP A 368 12.30 -5.74 2.74
C ASP A 368 10.93 -6.42 2.92
N LEU A 369 9.86 -5.65 3.12
CA LEU A 369 8.50 -6.20 3.16
C LEU A 369 8.06 -6.85 1.84
N ASN A 370 8.49 -6.30 0.70
CA ASN A 370 8.23 -6.92 -0.61
C ASN A 370 9.00 -8.23 -0.78
N ARG A 371 10.25 -8.30 -0.32
CA ARG A 371 11.03 -9.53 -0.33
C ARG A 371 10.43 -10.58 0.59
N ILE A 372 9.97 -10.20 1.77
CA ILE A 372 9.26 -11.10 2.68
C ILE A 372 8.04 -11.68 1.99
N LEU A 373 7.16 -10.85 1.41
CA LEU A 373 5.98 -11.35 0.73
C LEU A 373 6.30 -12.32 -0.42
N ILE A 374 7.33 -12.01 -1.22
CA ILE A 374 7.67 -12.76 -2.43
C ILE A 374 8.44 -14.06 -2.10
N TYR A 375 9.36 -14.01 -1.13
CA TYR A 375 10.37 -15.06 -0.89
C TYR A 375 10.22 -15.82 0.43
N ALA A 376 9.41 -15.35 1.40
CA ALA A 376 9.19 -16.09 2.63
C ALA A 376 7.94 -16.99 2.54
N ASP A 377 8.05 -18.19 3.10
CA ASP A 377 6.90 -19.10 3.30
C ASP A 377 6.06 -18.71 4.54
N ALA A 378 5.02 -19.50 4.83
CA ALA A 378 4.10 -19.26 5.95
C ALA A 378 4.79 -19.38 7.32
N GLU A 379 5.89 -20.12 7.38
CA GLU A 379 6.72 -20.35 8.57
C GLU A 379 7.79 -19.25 8.74
N GLY A 380 7.91 -18.34 7.78
CA GLY A 380 8.84 -17.21 7.81
C GLY A 380 10.25 -17.56 7.34
N CYS A 381 10.44 -18.71 6.69
CA CYS A 381 11.71 -19.10 6.09
C CYS A 381 11.86 -18.48 4.70
N LEU A 382 13.02 -17.85 4.47
CA LEU A 382 13.35 -17.25 3.17
C LEU A 382 13.85 -18.29 2.17
N HIS A 383 13.32 -18.21 0.95
CA HIS A 383 13.68 -19.05 -0.17
C HIS A 383 14.48 -18.28 -1.22
N ARG A 384 15.26 -18.99 -2.03
CA ARG A 384 16.06 -18.39 -3.13
C ARG A 384 15.23 -18.06 -4.37
N HIS A 385 14.00 -18.56 -4.45
CA HIS A 385 13.07 -18.33 -5.54
C HIS A 385 11.75 -17.81 -4.98
N PRO A 386 10.98 -17.01 -5.74
CA PRO A 386 9.66 -16.59 -5.34
C PRO A 386 8.75 -17.77 -4.98
N VAL A 387 8.06 -17.69 -3.85
CA VAL A 387 7.12 -18.69 -3.34
C VAL A 387 5.68 -18.19 -3.32
N ARG A 388 5.47 -16.89 -3.50
CA ARG A 388 4.14 -16.25 -3.49
C ARG A 388 3.71 -15.82 -4.88
N ARG A 389 2.44 -16.00 -5.19
CA ARG A 389 1.80 -15.36 -6.34
C ARG A 389 1.14 -14.07 -5.89
N VAL A 390 1.49 -12.98 -6.57
CA VAL A 390 0.92 -11.66 -6.31
C VAL A 390 0.45 -11.04 -7.62
N LEU A 391 -0.77 -10.53 -7.62
CA LEU A 391 -1.29 -9.69 -8.69
C LEU A 391 -1.52 -8.29 -8.14
N HIS A 392 -1.16 -7.27 -8.89
CA HIS A 392 -1.27 -5.87 -8.45
C HIS A 392 -2.31 -5.15 -9.30
N LEU A 393 -3.29 -4.48 -8.67
CA LEU A 393 -4.20 -3.57 -9.35
C LEU A 393 -4.31 -2.24 -8.59
N VAL A 394 -3.94 -1.14 -9.23
CA VAL A 394 -3.93 0.19 -8.61
C VAL A 394 -5.25 0.89 -8.88
N ASP A 395 -5.93 1.26 -7.80
CA ASP A 395 -7.03 2.22 -7.85
C ASP A 395 -6.45 3.63 -8.04
N ALA A 396 -6.63 4.19 -9.24
CA ALA A 396 -6.24 5.55 -9.61
C ALA A 396 -7.41 6.35 -10.22
N ILE A 397 -8.66 5.91 -10.05
CA ILE A 397 -9.82 6.62 -10.61
C ILE A 397 -9.91 8.00 -9.95
N VAL A 398 -9.92 8.00 -8.62
CA VAL A 398 -9.65 9.18 -7.79
C VAL A 398 -8.37 8.91 -7.03
N ALA A 399 -7.29 9.60 -7.38
CA ALA A 399 -6.00 9.53 -6.70
C ALA A 399 -5.90 10.60 -5.59
N GLY A 400 -4.82 10.55 -4.81
CA GLY A 400 -4.50 11.57 -3.81
C GLY A 400 -3.25 12.38 -4.14
N GLU A 401 -3.32 13.72 -4.08
CA GLU A 401 -2.16 14.60 -4.27
C GLU A 401 -1.88 15.51 -3.06
N GLY A 402 -0.74 16.21 -3.06
CA GLY A 402 -0.33 17.11 -1.99
C GLY A 402 0.15 16.35 -0.76
N ASN A 403 -0.51 16.58 0.39
CA ASN A 403 -0.08 16.11 1.71
C ASN A 403 -0.40 14.63 2.01
N GLY A 404 -0.11 13.75 1.05
CA GLY A 404 -0.27 12.32 1.22
C GLY A 404 0.77 11.68 2.16
N PRO A 405 0.46 10.52 2.77
CA PRO A 405 -0.71 9.70 2.46
C PRO A 405 -1.94 9.98 3.34
N LEU A 406 -1.81 10.77 4.41
CA LEU A 406 -2.85 10.90 5.44
C LEU A 406 -3.82 12.07 5.21
N ASP A 407 -3.41 13.04 4.40
CA ASP A 407 -4.10 14.34 4.27
C ASP A 407 -4.03 14.85 2.81
N ALA A 408 -4.07 13.91 1.86
CA ALA A 408 -4.07 14.20 0.44
C ALA A 408 -5.38 14.84 -0.01
N THR A 409 -5.33 15.66 -1.05
CA THR A 409 -6.52 16.17 -1.75
C THR A 409 -6.87 15.26 -2.92
N PRO A 410 -8.16 15.05 -3.23
CA PRO A 410 -8.56 14.20 -4.34
C PRO A 410 -8.09 14.77 -5.68
N LYS A 411 -7.65 13.89 -6.59
CA LYS A 411 -7.32 14.19 -7.98
C LYS A 411 -7.95 13.11 -8.87
N VAL A 412 -8.93 13.48 -9.69
CA VAL A 412 -9.51 12.56 -10.67
C VAL A 412 -8.47 12.28 -11.75
N CYS A 413 -8.05 11.02 -11.88
CA CYS A 413 -7.19 10.57 -12.98
C CYS A 413 -7.93 9.58 -13.89
N GLY A 414 -8.99 8.95 -13.38
CA GLY A 414 -9.85 8.07 -14.15
C GLY A 414 -9.16 6.82 -14.67
N ALA A 415 -8.20 6.27 -13.91
CA ALA A 415 -7.41 5.13 -14.34
C ALA A 415 -7.45 3.96 -13.36
N VAL A 416 -7.30 2.75 -13.89
CA VAL A 416 -6.91 1.55 -13.15
C VAL A 416 -5.67 0.99 -13.82
N LEU A 417 -4.68 0.59 -13.04
CA LEU A 417 -3.49 -0.07 -13.55
C LEU A 417 -3.45 -1.50 -13.05
N ALA A 418 -2.86 -2.41 -13.82
CA ALA A 418 -2.55 -3.75 -13.32
C ALA A 418 -1.22 -4.27 -13.83
N GLY A 419 -0.59 -5.14 -13.05
CA GLY A 419 0.64 -5.81 -13.44
C GLY A 419 0.99 -6.98 -12.52
N ARG A 420 1.88 -7.83 -13.01
CA ARG A 420 2.40 -8.98 -12.25
C ARG A 420 3.62 -8.62 -11.40
N ASN A 421 4.35 -7.55 -11.73
CA ASN A 421 5.49 -7.06 -10.97
C ASN A 421 5.17 -5.71 -10.29
N PRO A 422 5.37 -5.57 -8.96
CA PRO A 422 5.03 -4.33 -8.25
C PRO A 422 5.94 -3.16 -8.63
N VAL A 423 7.19 -3.41 -9.03
CA VAL A 423 8.15 -2.37 -9.39
C VAL A 423 7.81 -1.77 -10.75
N ALA A 424 7.43 -2.60 -11.74
CA ALA A 424 6.97 -2.13 -13.04
C ALA A 424 5.72 -1.23 -12.89
N VAL A 425 4.73 -1.69 -12.10
CA VAL A 425 3.51 -0.92 -11.85
C VAL A 425 3.82 0.40 -11.13
N ASP A 426 4.64 0.38 -10.08
CA ASP A 426 5.02 1.61 -9.35
C ASP A 426 5.83 2.59 -10.22
N LEU A 427 6.61 2.09 -11.19
CA LEU A 427 7.32 2.93 -12.16
C LEU A 427 6.35 3.66 -13.10
N VAL A 428 5.33 2.97 -13.61
CA VAL A 428 4.27 3.59 -14.43
C VAL A 428 3.46 4.58 -13.58
N CYS A 429 3.11 4.23 -12.33
CA CYS A 429 2.48 5.16 -11.40
C CYS A 429 3.33 6.41 -11.14
N ALA A 430 4.65 6.26 -10.94
CA ALA A 430 5.55 7.38 -10.76
C ALA A 430 5.57 8.29 -12.00
N ALA A 431 5.65 7.71 -13.20
CA ALA A 431 5.59 8.46 -14.45
C ALA A 431 4.24 9.19 -14.63
N MET A 432 3.11 8.55 -14.27
CA MET A 432 1.77 9.16 -14.26
C MET A 432 1.66 10.34 -13.30
N MET A 433 2.37 10.29 -12.17
CA MET A 433 2.40 11.38 -11.20
C MET A 433 3.35 12.52 -11.60
N GLY A 434 4.05 12.40 -12.73
CA GLY A 434 5.00 13.39 -13.24
C GLY A 434 6.42 13.22 -12.70
N PHE A 435 6.74 12.13 -11.99
CA PHE A 435 8.14 11.83 -11.65
C PHE A 435 8.94 11.53 -12.92
N ARG A 436 10.18 12.01 -12.94
CA ARG A 436 11.16 11.77 -14.01
C ARG A 436 12.43 11.15 -13.43
N PRO A 437 13.26 10.46 -14.23
CA PRO A 437 14.56 10.00 -13.77
C PRO A 437 15.40 11.15 -13.17
N PRO A 438 16.06 10.92 -12.02
CA PRO A 438 16.02 9.70 -11.22
C PRO A 438 14.70 9.54 -10.47
N TYR A 439 14.00 8.42 -10.67
CA TYR A 439 12.74 8.13 -9.97
C TYR A 439 12.91 8.01 -8.45
N PRO A 440 11.85 8.17 -7.64
CA PRO A 440 11.90 8.00 -6.19
C PRO A 440 12.64 6.73 -5.76
N PRO A 441 13.47 6.75 -4.70
CA PRO A 441 14.31 5.60 -4.32
C PRO A 441 13.54 4.30 -4.12
N VAL A 442 12.29 4.37 -3.65
CA VAL A 442 11.42 3.19 -3.52
C VAL A 442 11.21 2.45 -4.84
N VAL A 443 11.24 3.15 -5.97
CA VAL A 443 11.15 2.56 -7.32
C VAL A 443 12.55 2.31 -7.88
N SER A 444 13.39 3.35 -7.97
CA SER A 444 14.67 3.27 -8.70
C SER A 444 15.66 2.28 -8.08
N ARG A 445 15.71 2.16 -6.74
CA ARG A 445 16.61 1.21 -6.06
C ARG A 445 16.16 -0.24 -6.22
N ALA A 446 14.89 -0.50 -6.57
CA ALA A 446 14.36 -1.87 -6.69
C ALA A 446 14.95 -2.62 -7.90
N PHE A 447 15.47 -1.88 -8.89
CA PHE A 447 16.24 -2.40 -10.03
C PHE A 447 17.70 -2.75 -9.69
N GLY A 448 18.14 -2.50 -8.46
CA GLY A 448 19.49 -2.81 -8.00
C GLY A 448 19.74 -4.31 -7.88
N LYS A 449 21.01 -4.73 -8.05
CA LYS A 449 21.42 -6.12 -7.81
C LYS A 449 21.18 -6.50 -6.35
N HIS A 450 20.56 -7.65 -6.12
CA HIS A 450 20.24 -8.15 -4.79
C HIS A 450 20.14 -9.69 -4.80
N PRO A 451 20.51 -10.42 -3.73
CA PRO A 451 20.36 -11.87 -3.66
C PRO A 451 18.90 -12.36 -3.75
N LEU A 452 17.97 -11.50 -3.35
CA LEU A 452 16.51 -11.66 -3.50
C LEU A 452 15.98 -10.49 -4.35
N PRO A 453 16.10 -10.55 -5.68
CA PRO A 453 15.75 -9.43 -6.55
C PRO A 453 14.25 -9.15 -6.55
N LEU A 454 13.86 -7.89 -6.79
CA LEU A 454 12.45 -7.53 -7.00
C LEU A 454 12.07 -7.50 -8.49
N VAL A 455 13.06 -7.48 -9.38
CA VAL A 455 12.93 -7.51 -10.84
C VAL A 455 14.11 -8.27 -11.45
N ASP A 456 13.90 -8.87 -12.62
CA ASP A 456 14.93 -9.49 -13.47
C ASP A 456 14.89 -8.88 -14.90
N PHE A 457 14.45 -7.63 -15.00
CA PHE A 457 14.42 -6.83 -16.24
C PHE A 457 14.97 -5.42 -15.99
N ALA A 458 15.36 -4.72 -17.06
CA ALA A 458 15.84 -3.36 -16.97
C ALA A 458 14.69 -2.34 -16.91
N LEU A 459 14.97 -1.14 -16.39
CA LEU A 459 13.99 -0.06 -16.33
C LEU A 459 13.36 0.25 -17.70
N ASP A 460 14.16 0.19 -18.76
CA ASP A 460 13.73 0.48 -20.13
C ASP A 460 12.87 -0.63 -20.75
N ASP A 461 12.81 -1.82 -20.12
CA ASP A 461 11.99 -2.95 -20.56
C ASP A 461 10.53 -2.83 -20.07
N VAL A 462 10.22 -1.87 -19.20
CA VAL A 462 8.85 -1.66 -18.73
C VAL A 462 7.98 -1.09 -19.85
N THR A 463 6.91 -1.81 -20.18
CA THR A 463 5.96 -1.42 -21.22
C THR A 463 4.57 -1.14 -20.67
N VAL A 464 3.87 -0.21 -21.31
CA VAL A 464 2.46 0.09 -21.04
C VAL A 464 1.61 -0.58 -22.10
N VAL A 465 0.54 -1.24 -21.67
CA VAL A 465 -0.50 -1.81 -22.54
C VAL A 465 -1.83 -1.16 -22.19
N SER A 466 -2.55 -0.60 -23.16
CA SER A 466 -3.75 0.20 -22.95
C SER A 466 -4.67 0.14 -24.17
N GLU A 467 -5.96 0.33 -23.94
CA GLU A 467 -6.96 0.64 -24.97
C GLU A 467 -6.66 1.96 -25.70
N ASP A 468 -5.96 2.91 -25.03
CA ASP A 468 -5.42 4.08 -25.70
C ASP A 468 -4.12 3.71 -26.44
N SER A 469 -4.24 3.56 -27.77
CA SER A 469 -3.11 3.26 -28.64
C SER A 469 -1.92 4.23 -28.51
N GLY A 470 -2.15 5.47 -28.05
CA GLY A 470 -1.10 6.45 -27.79
C GLY A 470 -0.24 6.12 -26.56
N LEU A 471 -0.77 5.35 -25.61
CA LEU A 471 -0.07 4.90 -24.40
C LEU A 471 0.70 3.59 -24.61
N ASN A 472 0.32 2.76 -25.58
CA ASN A 472 0.91 1.44 -25.82
C ASN A 472 2.41 1.49 -26.15
N GLY A 473 3.28 0.79 -25.41
CA GLY A 473 4.71 0.61 -25.71
C GLY A 473 5.65 0.98 -24.56
N PRO A 474 6.97 1.13 -24.83
CA PRO A 474 7.97 1.38 -23.78
C PRO A 474 7.70 2.68 -23.01
N LEU A 475 7.72 2.61 -21.67
CA LEU A 475 7.41 3.74 -20.78
C LEU A 475 8.26 4.98 -21.07
N THR A 476 9.52 4.79 -21.45
CA THR A 476 10.48 5.86 -21.78
C THR A 476 10.02 6.78 -22.91
N ARG A 477 9.08 6.31 -23.75
CA ARG A 477 8.51 7.06 -24.88
C ARG A 477 7.08 7.53 -24.61
N ARG A 478 6.62 7.49 -23.35
CA ARG A 478 5.24 7.82 -22.97
C ARG A 478 5.21 9.05 -22.06
N GLN A 479 4.15 9.83 -22.25
CA GLN A 479 3.84 10.97 -21.40
C GLN A 479 2.39 10.86 -20.97
N PHE A 480 2.17 10.94 -19.67
CA PHE A 480 0.83 11.05 -19.11
C PHE A 480 0.45 12.51 -19.00
N ALA A 481 -0.83 12.81 -19.25
CA ALA A 481 -1.35 14.18 -19.20
C ALA A 481 -1.42 14.72 -17.76
N ASP A 482 -1.60 13.83 -16.78
CA ASP A 482 -1.78 14.20 -15.40
C ASP A 482 -0.52 14.78 -14.77
N ARG A 483 -0.66 15.98 -14.19
CA ARG A 483 0.33 16.56 -13.28
C ARG A 483 -0.22 16.53 -11.87
N PHE A 484 0.48 15.85 -10.98
CA PHE A 484 0.17 15.82 -9.55
C PHE A 484 0.87 16.99 -8.86
N ARG A 485 0.19 17.62 -7.91
CA ARG A 485 0.87 18.44 -6.90
C ARG A 485 1.56 17.50 -5.93
N LEU A 486 2.89 17.43 -5.98
CA LEU A 486 3.65 16.64 -5.01
C LEU A 486 3.61 17.28 -3.61
N HIS A 487 3.94 16.49 -2.58
CA HIS A 487 4.18 17.03 -1.23
C HIS A 487 5.36 18.03 -1.29
N PHE A 488 5.30 19.12 -0.53
CA PHE A 488 6.33 20.19 -0.58
C PHE A 488 7.77 19.70 -0.38
N GLY A 489 7.97 18.64 0.42
CA GLY A 489 9.27 17.96 0.58
C GLY A 489 9.83 17.26 -0.69
N TRP A 490 9.08 17.27 -1.79
CA TRP A 490 9.36 16.66 -3.08
C TRP A 490 9.25 17.64 -4.27
N GLU A 491 8.91 18.92 -4.05
CA GLU A 491 8.68 19.88 -5.14
C GLU A 491 9.90 20.09 -6.05
N ASP A 492 11.11 20.06 -5.51
CA ASP A 492 12.35 20.20 -6.30
C ASP A 492 12.64 19.00 -7.21
N HIS A 493 11.92 17.89 -7.04
CA HIS A 493 12.12 16.67 -7.82
C HIS A 493 11.35 16.67 -9.15
N ALA A 494 10.30 17.49 -9.27
CA ALA A 494 9.44 17.57 -10.45
C ALA A 494 9.83 18.72 -11.41
N ARG A 495 11.03 19.29 -11.27
CA ARG A 495 11.52 20.40 -12.10
C ARG A 495 12.60 19.97 -13.07
#